data_AF-A0A933UI63-F1
#
_entry.id   AF-A0A933UI63-F1
#
_cell.length_a   1.000
_cell.length_b   1.000
_cell.length_c   1.000
_cell.angle_alpha   90.00
_cell.angle_beta   90.00
_cell.angle_gamma   90.00
#
_symmetry.space_group_name_H-M   'P 1'
#
loop_
_entity.id
_entity.type
_entity.pdbx_description
1 polymer ?
#
loop_
_entity_poly.entity_id
_entity_poly.type
_entity_poly.pdbx_seq_one_letter_code
_entity_poly.pdbx_strand_id
1 'polypeptide(L)' 'MNQSEQKAREDFREQCRRQMDRPLALRLRYGFFRAYKPVLDDAPWRAFDSMAQYRAWCESQLPAYLGFKRA' A
#
# COMPACT_ATOMS: atom_id res chain seq x y z
N MET A 1 19.68 5.67 2.65
CA MET A 1 18.35 6.30 2.61
C MET A 1 18.54 7.71 2.08
N ASN A 2 17.90 8.05 0.96
CA ASN A 2 18.04 9.38 0.35
C ASN A 2 17.32 10.43 1.24
N GLN A 3 17.76 11.69 1.22
CA GLN A 3 17.13 12.79 1.98
C GLN A 3 15.63 12.94 1.65
N SER A 4 15.21 12.59 0.43
CA SER A 4 13.81 12.56 0.02
C SER A 4 12.98 11.49 0.74
N GLU A 5 13.53 10.29 0.92
CA GLU A 5 12.88 9.18 1.63
C GLU A 5 12.75 9.48 3.13
N GLN A 6 13.77 10.12 3.71
CA GLN A 6 13.74 10.58 5.10
C GLN A 6 12.58 11.57 5.30
N LYS A 7 12.49 12.58 4.43
CA LYS A 7 11.41 13.58 4.46
C LYS A 7 10.02 12.95 4.32
N ALA A 8 9.86 12.00 3.39
CA ALA A 8 8.59 11.30 3.21
C ALA A 8 8.16 10.51 4.47
N ARG A 9 9.12 9.90 5.19
CA ARG A 9 8.83 9.20 6.46
C ARG A 9 8.42 10.17 7.57
N GLU A 10 9.05 11.34 7.64
CA GLU A 10 8.71 12.38 8.61
C GLU A 10 7.34 12.99 8.34
N ASP A 11 7.07 13.35 7.08
CA ASP A 11 5.77 13.89 6.65
C ASP A 11 4.64 12.89 6.95
N PHE A 12 4.87 11.59 6.70
CA PHE A 12 3.93 10.52 7.02
C PHE A 12 3.69 10.40 8.54
N ARG A 13 4.77 10.43 9.35
CA ARG A 13 4.65 10.39 10.81
C ARG A 13 3.81 11.55 11.35
N GLU A 14 4.01 12.74 10.81
CA GLU A 14 3.25 13.93 11.21
C GLU A 14 1.79 13.87 10.72
N GLN A 15 1.54 13.23 9.57
CA GLN A 15 0.18 12.94 9.11
C GLN A 15 -0.55 11.98 10.07
N CYS A 16 0.12 10.91 10.52
CA CYS A 16 -0.43 9.98 11.51
C CYS A 16 -0.76 10.68 12.83
N ARG A 17 0.13 11.55 13.33
CA ARG A 17 -0.10 12.35 14.53
C ARG A 17 -1.39 13.18 14.41
N ARG A 18 -1.53 13.92 13.30
CA ARG A 18 -2.72 14.74 13.01
C ARG A 18 -4.01 13.92 12.86
N GLN A 19 -3.94 12.66 12.43
CA GLN A 19 -5.11 11.77 12.39
C GLN A 19 -5.56 11.35 13.78
N MET A 20 -4.64 11.14 14.72
CA MET A 20 -4.97 10.78 16.11
C MET A 20 -5.72 11.89 16.83
N ASP A 21 -5.45 13.15 16.49
CA ASP A 21 -6.15 14.33 17.03
C ASP A 21 -7.61 14.45 16.55
N ARG A 22 -8.04 13.65 15.57
CA ARG A 22 -9.42 13.71 15.04
C ARG A 22 -10.41 12.92 15.90
N PRO A 23 -11.71 13.30 15.90
CA PRO A 23 -12.79 12.45 16.42
C PRO A 23 -12.78 11.04 15.83
N LEU A 24 -13.16 10.04 16.62
CA LEU A 24 -13.14 8.62 16.23
C LEU A 24 -13.89 8.35 14.92
N ALA A 25 -15.07 8.95 14.73
CA ALA A 25 -15.85 8.80 13.50
C ALA A 25 -15.09 9.26 12.25
N LEU A 26 -14.30 10.34 12.36
CA LEU A 26 -13.47 10.83 11.26
C LEU A 26 -12.24 9.96 11.04
N ARG A 27 -11.67 9.36 12.10
CA ARG A 27 -10.60 8.36 11.98
C ARG A 27 -11.08 7.10 11.27
N LEU A 28 -12.28 6.60 11.59
CA LEU A 28 -12.82 5.42 10.92
C LEU A 28 -13.12 5.70 9.44
N ARG A 29 -13.63 6.89 9.11
CA ARG A 29 -14.01 7.24 7.73
C ARG A 29 -12.84 7.67 6.85
N TYR A 30 -11.87 8.40 7.41
CA TYR A 30 -10.80 9.07 6.65
C TYR A 30 -9.40 8.76 7.17
N GLY A 31 -9.28 7.98 8.24
CA GLY A 31 -8.00 7.49 8.71
C GLY A 31 -7.38 6.59 7.67
N PHE A 32 -6.10 6.81 7.40
CA PHE A 32 -5.29 5.86 6.66
C PHE A 32 -4.51 5.03 7.67
N PHE A 33 -4.26 3.78 7.32
CA PHE A 33 -3.37 2.92 8.08
C PHE A 33 -2.33 2.36 7.12
N ARG A 34 -1.10 2.20 7.60
CA ARG A 34 -0.05 1.54 6.84
C ARG A 34 -0.23 0.04 6.99
N ALA A 35 -0.77 -0.59 5.96
CA ALA A 35 -0.82 -2.04 5.84
C ALA A 35 0.36 -2.49 4.97
N TYR A 36 1.11 -3.48 5.44
CA TYR A 36 1.99 -4.25 4.55
C TYR A 36 1.12 -5.09 3.63
N LYS A 37 1.33 -4.98 2.32
CA LYS A 37 0.69 -5.79 1.29
C LYS A 37 1.71 -6.85 0.84
N PRO A 38 1.56 -8.11 1.26
CA PRO A 38 2.49 -9.17 0.90
C PRO A 38 2.70 -9.24 -0.60
N VAL A 39 3.94 -9.50 -1.01
CA VAL A 39 4.38 -9.55 -2.41
C VAL A 39 4.39 -8.18 -3.10
N LEU A 40 3.33 -7.38 -3.01
CA LEU A 40 3.25 -6.07 -3.64
C LEU A 40 4.33 -5.12 -3.10
N ASP A 41 4.44 -5.01 -1.78
CA ASP A 41 5.36 -4.09 -1.11
C ASP A 41 6.83 -4.58 -1.12
N ASP A 42 7.09 -5.81 -1.56
CA ASP A 42 8.42 -6.43 -1.51
C ASP A 42 9.37 -6.01 -2.64
N ALA A 43 8.84 -5.28 -3.63
CA ALA A 43 9.68 -4.64 -4.64
C ALA A 43 9.11 -3.28 -5.04
N PRO A 44 9.96 -2.30 -5.38
CA PRO A 44 9.54 -0.92 -5.64
C PRO A 44 8.63 -0.80 -6.87
N TRP A 45 8.84 -1.66 -7.88
CA TRP A 45 8.02 -1.73 -9.08
C TRP A 45 8.13 -3.11 -9.72
N ARG A 46 7.14 -3.44 -10.54
CA ARG A 46 7.12 -4.61 -11.43
C ARG A 46 6.53 -4.19 -12.77
N ALA A 47 7.15 -4.64 -13.85
CA ALA A 47 6.66 -4.45 -15.21
C ALA A 47 6.41 -5.81 -15.86
N PHE A 48 5.45 -5.86 -16.77
CA PHE A 48 5.08 -7.06 -17.52
C PHE A 48 4.98 -6.68 -19.00
N ASP A 49 5.38 -7.59 -19.88
CA ASP A 49 5.33 -7.35 -21.33
C ASP A 49 3.89 -7.43 -21.87
N SER A 50 2.97 -8.00 -21.09
CA SER A 50 1.56 -8.08 -21.46
C SER A 50 0.63 -8.17 -20.26
N MET A 51 -0.65 -7.85 -20.49
CA MET A 51 -1.71 -8.05 -19.52
C MET A 51 -1.95 -9.52 -19.17
N ALA A 52 -1.64 -10.45 -20.07
CA ALA A 52 -1.77 -11.88 -19.81
C ALA A 52 -0.74 -12.34 -18.76
N GLN A 53 0.51 -11.91 -18.90
CA GLN A 53 1.57 -12.18 -17.91
C GLN A 53 1.23 -11.56 -16.54
N TYR A 54 0.78 -10.30 -16.53
CA TYR A 54 0.34 -9.63 -15.29
C TYR A 54 -0.75 -10.43 -14.57
N ARG A 55 -1.80 -10.86 -15.28
CA ARG A 55 -2.90 -11.64 -14.70
C ARG A 55 -2.43 -13.00 -14.16
N ALA A 56 -1.61 -13.71 -14.91
CA ALA A 56 -1.05 -15.00 -14.47
C ALA A 56 -0.18 -14.85 -13.19
N TRP A 57 0.56 -13.75 -13.11
CA TRP A 57 1.33 -13.40 -11.91
C TRP A 57 0.41 -13.09 -10.72
N CYS A 58 -0.66 -12.30 -10.91
CA CYS A 58 -1.65 -12.03 -9.86
C CYS A 58 -2.29 -13.31 -9.31
N GLU A 59 -2.64 -14.27 -10.18
CA GLU A 59 -3.23 -15.54 -9.76
C GLU A 59 -2.30 -16.40 -8.91
N SER A 60 -1.01 -16.44 -9.27
CA SER A 60 -0.03 -17.33 -8.64
C SER A 60 0.65 -16.73 -7.40
N GLN A 61 0.89 -15.42 -7.39
CA GLN A 61 1.71 -14.78 -6.37
C GLN A 61 0.92 -14.03 -5.30
N LEU A 62 -0.25 -13.46 -5.64
CA LEU A 62 -0.97 -12.59 -4.70
C LEU A 62 -1.93 -13.39 -3.80
N PRO A 63 -2.01 -13.04 -2.51
CA PRO A 63 -3.08 -13.53 -1.64
C PRO A 63 -4.48 -13.16 -2.16
N ALA A 64 -5.44 -14.07 -2.02
CA ALA A 64 -6.80 -13.89 -2.54
C ALA A 64 -7.52 -12.66 -1.94
N TYR A 65 -7.29 -12.34 -0.67
CA TYR A 65 -7.92 -11.21 0.01
C TYR A 65 -7.55 -9.83 -0.58
N LEU A 66 -6.50 -9.75 -1.39
CA LEU A 66 -6.13 -8.52 -2.07
C LEU A 66 -7.02 -8.21 -3.29
N GLY A 67 -7.83 -9.16 -3.76
CA GLY A 67 -8.84 -8.92 -4.82
C GLY A 67 -8.29 -8.80 -6.24
N PHE A 68 -7.03 -9.16 -6.48
CA PHE A 68 -6.42 -9.15 -7.82
C PHE A 68 -6.63 -10.45 -8.61
N LYS A 69 -7.07 -11.51 -7.92
CA LYS A 69 -7.46 -12.77 -8.58
C LYS A 69 -8.77 -12.57 -9.30
N ARG A 70 -8.96 -13.27 -10.41
CA ARG A 70 -10.20 -13.24 -11.19
C ARG A 70 -11.32 -13.83 -10.33
N ALA A 71 -12.50 -13.20 -10.44
CA ALA A 71 -13.74 -13.68 -9.83
C ALA A 71 -14.21 -14.98 -10.49
#